data_AF-A0A3E0GZA4-F1
#
_entry.id   AF-A0A3E0GZA4-F1
#
_cell.length_a   1.000
_cell.length_b   1.000
_cell.length_c   1.000
_cell.angle_alpha   90.00
_cell.angle_beta   90.00
_cell.angle_gamma   90.00
#
_symmetry.space_group_name_H-M   'P 1'
#
loop_
_entity.id
_entity.type
_entity.pdbx_description
1 polymer ?
#
loop_
_entity_poly.entity_id
_entity_poly.type
_entity_poly.pdbx_seq_one_letter_code
_entity_poly.pdbx_strand_id
1 'polypeptide(L)' 'MTTPDDPHRETYDRIKEVREQAIHHTRLAREYATERRRLMEGLIAQGVSQSDIARELGVSRQAIQKMLSL' A
#
# COMPACT_ATOMS: atom_id res chain seq x y z
N MET A 1 -20.80 -34.76 22.87
CA MET A 1 -21.38 -34.79 21.52
C MET A 1 -20.51 -33.91 20.65
N THR A 2 -19.47 -34.49 20.06
CA THR A 2 -18.54 -33.81 19.16
C THR A 2 -19.29 -33.60 17.85
N THR A 3 -19.57 -32.35 17.49
CA THR A 3 -20.07 -31.99 16.16
C THR A 3 -19.14 -32.63 15.12
N PRO A 4 -19.67 -33.28 14.06
CA PRO A 4 -18.82 -33.80 12.99
C PRO A 4 -17.91 -32.66 12.52
N ASP A 5 -16.63 -32.94 12.31
CA ASP A 5 -15.71 -31.96 11.70
C ASP A 5 -16.42 -31.36 10.48
N ASP A 6 -16.75 -30.07 10.57
CA ASP A 6 -17.33 -29.34 9.45
C ASP A 6 -16.33 -29.44 8.31
N PRO A 7 -16.67 -30.09 7.18
CA PRO A 7 -15.74 -30.34 6.09
C PRO A 7 -15.21 -29.04 5.47
N HIS A 8 -15.81 -27.89 5.80
CA HIS A 8 -15.39 -26.57 5.34
C HIS A 8 -14.58 -25.80 6.38
N ARG A 9 -14.37 -26.33 7.59
CA ARG A 9 -13.66 -25.63 8.68
C ARG A 9 -12.25 -25.20 8.28
N GLU A 10 -11.50 -26.08 7.62
CA GLU A 10 -10.16 -25.76 7.10
C GLU A 10 -10.20 -24.61 6.09
N THR A 11 -11.22 -24.56 5.24
CA THR A 11 -11.39 -23.49 4.26
C THR A 11 -11.69 -22.16 4.97
N TYR A 12 -12.56 -22.17 5.97
CA TYR A 12 -12.86 -20.97 6.76
C TYR A 12 -11.65 -20.46 7.53
N ASP A 13 -10.86 -21.34 8.11
CA ASP A 13 -9.64 -20.94 8.83
C ASP A 13 -8.61 -20.36 7.85
N ARG A 14 -8.46 -20.95 6.65
CA ARG A 14 -7.63 -20.37 5.59
C ARG A 14 -8.11 -18.99 5.14
N ILE A 15 -9.42 -18.77 5.01
CA ILE A 15 -9.99 -17.46 4.66
C ILE A 15 -9.64 -16.41 5.72
N LYS A 16 -9.71 -16.76 7.01
CA LYS A 16 -9.34 -15.84 8.10
C LYS A 16 -7.87 -15.45 8.01
N GLU A 17 -6.97 -16.43 7.84
CA GLU A 17 -5.54 -16.18 7.70
C GLU A 17 -5.22 -15.24 6.53
N VAL A 18 -5.76 -15.53 5.34
CA VAL A 18 -5.52 -14.70 4.15
C VAL A 18 -6.07 -13.29 4.35
N ARG A 19 -7.24 -13.15 4.99
CA ARG A 19 -7.84 -11.84 5.30
C ARG A 19 -6.96 -11.05 6.27
N GLU A 20 -6.42 -11.69 7.30
CA GLU A 20 -5.50 -11.04 8.25
C GLU A 20 -4.21 -10.55 7.55
N GLN A 21 -3.63 -11.38 6.68
CA GLN A 21 -2.48 -10.98 5.86
C GLN A 21 -2.81 -9.80 4.94
N ALA A 22 -3.95 -9.83 4.26
CA ALA A 22 -4.38 -8.73 3.40
C ALA A 22 -4.56 -7.41 4.18
N ILE A 23 -5.15 -7.47 5.39
CA ILE A 23 -5.28 -6.31 6.27
C ILE A 23 -3.91 -5.78 6.69
N HIS A 24 -2.99 -6.66 7.08
CA HIS A 24 -1.63 -6.30 7.45
C HIS A 24 -0.89 -5.61 6.30
N HIS A 25 -0.89 -6.21 5.10
CA HIS A 25 -0.25 -5.61 3.93
C HIS A 25 -0.92 -4.30 3.51
N THR A 26 -2.24 -4.17 3.66
CA THR A 26 -2.95 -2.92 3.40
C THR A 26 -2.49 -1.81 4.35
N ARG A 27 -2.29 -2.12 5.63
CA ARG A 27 -1.77 -1.17 6.61
C ARG A 27 -0.35 -0.72 6.22
N LEU A 28 0.55 -1.66 5.93
CA LEU A 28 1.91 -1.35 5.50
C LEU A 28 1.93 -0.51 4.22
N ALA A 29 1.10 -0.85 3.24
CA ALA A 29 1.00 -0.08 1.99
C ALA A 29 0.58 1.38 2.24
N ARG A 30 -0.32 1.63 3.20
CA ARG A 30 -0.74 2.99 3.59
C ARG A 30 0.38 3.76 4.30
N GLU A 31 1.13 3.08 5.18
CA GLU A 31 2.29 3.68 5.85
C GLU A 31 3.35 4.09 4.84
N TYR A 32 3.73 3.20 3.93
CA TYR A 32 4.70 3.51 2.88
C TYR A 32 4.19 4.55 1.87
N ALA A 33 2.89 4.56 1.54
CA ALA A 33 2.32 5.60 0.70
C ALA A 33 2.45 6.98 1.35
N THR A 34 2.22 7.06 2.67
CA THR A 34 2.38 8.29 3.46
C THR A 34 3.84 8.74 3.49
N GLU A 35 4.77 7.81 3.77
CA GLU A 35 6.20 8.11 3.81
C GLU A 35 6.71 8.58 2.46
N ARG A 36 6.34 7.90 1.37
CA ARG A 36 6.68 8.31 0.01
C ARG A 36 6.18 9.72 -0.28
N ARG A 37 4.94 10.05 0.09
CA ARG A 37 4.38 11.41 -0.09
C ARG A 37 5.22 12.45 0.65
N ARG A 38 5.52 12.21 1.93
CA ARG A 38 6.36 13.09 2.75
C ARG A 38 7.74 13.32 2.13
N LEU A 39 8.38 12.26 1.61
CA LEU A 39 9.69 12.37 0.95
C LEU A 39 9.61 13.22 -0.32
N MET A 40 8.59 13.02 -1.16
CA MET A 40 8.39 13.85 -2.36
C MET A 40 8.10 15.31 -2.02
N GLU A 41 7.28 15.58 -1.00
CA GLU A 41 7.04 16.94 -0.49
C GLU A 41 8.33 17.59 0.01
N GLY A 42 9.19 16.83 0.69
CA GLY A 42 10.51 17.28 1.12
C GLY A 42 11.43 17.67 -0.03
N LEU A 43 11.41 16.93 -1.15
CA LEU A 43 12.15 17.29 -2.36
C LEU A 43 11.61 18.58 -3.00
N ILE A 44 10.28 18.71 -3.07
CA ILE A 44 9.64 19.91 -3.61
C ILE A 44 9.98 21.14 -2.76
N ALA A 45 9.99 21.01 -1.43
CA ALA A 45 10.37 22.08 -0.52
C ALA A 45 11.83 22.54 -0.70
N GLN A 46 12.70 21.67 -1.21
CA GLN A 46 14.10 21.97 -1.56
C GLN A 46 14.25 22.55 -2.98
N GLY A 47 13.14 22.76 -3.70
CA GLY A 47 13.13 23.34 -5.04
C GLY A 47 13.20 22.32 -6.18
N VAL A 48 13.14 21.02 -5.90
CA VAL A 48 13.10 19.98 -6.95
C VAL A 48 11.73 20.00 -7.62
N SER A 49 11.69 20.07 -8.95
CA SER A 49 10.43 20.07 -9.68
C SER A 49 9.79 18.68 -9.73
N GLN A 50 8.45 18.61 -9.79
CA GLN A 50 7.75 17.33 -9.97
C GLN A 50 8.16 16.59 -11.25
N SER A 51 8.58 17.32 -12.29
CA SER A 51 9.05 16.73 -13.55
C SER A 51 10.40 16.04 -13.38
N ASP A 52 11.29 16.61 -12.57
CA ASP A 52 12.59 16.00 -12.25
C ASP A 52 12.41 14.77 -11.37
N ILE A 53 11.52 14.83 -10.38
CA ILE A 53 11.16 13.68 -9.55
C ILE A 53 10.58 12.56 -10.41
N ALA A 54 9.66 12.87 -11.33
CA ALA A 54 9.06 11.90 -12.24
C ALA A 54 10.12 11.20 -13.10
N ARG A 55 11.05 11.98 -13.67
CA ARG A 55 12.15 11.47 -14.49
C ARG A 55 13.06 10.53 -13.69
N GLU A 56 13.45 10.94 -12.48
CA GLU A 56 14.34 10.15 -11.61
C GLU A 56 13.69 8.83 -11.17
N LEU A 57 12.40 8.87 -10.82
CA LEU A 57 11.66 7.68 -10.38
C LEU A 57 11.19 6.80 -11.54
N GLY A 58 11.44 7.19 -12.81
CA GLY A 58 11.01 6.42 -13.98
C GLY A 58 9.48 6.35 -14.15
N VAL A 59 8.75 7.38 -13.70
CA VAL A 59 7.28 7.44 -13.75
C VAL A 59 6.79 8.67 -14.51
N SER A 60 5.51 8.68 -14.89
CA SER A 60 4.92 9.86 -15.50
C SER A 60 4.70 10.98 -14.48
N ARG A 61 4.70 12.23 -14.93
CA ARG A 61 4.32 13.37 -14.08
C ARG A 61 2.92 13.22 -13.50
N GLN A 62 1.99 12.60 -14.24
CA GLN A 62 0.65 12.29 -13.76
C GLN A 62 0.67 11.29 -12.58
N ALA A 63 1.59 10.32 -12.59
CA ALA A 63 1.76 9.41 -11.46
C ALA A 63 2.22 10.16 -10.20
N ILE A 64 3.19 11.08 -10.33
CA ILE A 64 3.60 11.95 -9.22
C ILE A 64 2.43 12.77 -8.70
N GLN A 65 1.64 13.39 -9.59
CA GLN A 65 0.48 14.17 -9.19
C GLN A 65 -0.52 13.33 -8.38
N LYS A 66 -0.82 12.10 -8.84
CA LYS A 66 -1.67 11.17 -8.09
C LYS A 66 -1.10 10.83 -6.73
N MET A 67 0.21 10.59 -6.63
CA MET A 67 0.84 10.25 -5.35
C MET A 67 0.86 11.40 -4.35
N LEU A 68 0.82 12.66 -4.81
CA LEU A 68 0.74 13.85 -3.96
C LEU A 68 -0.70 14.25 -3.60
N SER A 69 -1.70 13.83 -4.39
CA SER A 69 -3.11 14.14 -4.17
C SER A 69 -3.88 13.13 -3.31
N LEU A 70 -3.26 11.99 -3.00
CA LEU A 70 -3.79 10.93 -2.13
C LEU A 70 -3.38 11.19 -0.68
#